data_AF-A0A1I6W6M8-F1
#
_entry.id   AF-A0A1I6W6M8-F1
#
_cell.length_a   1.000
_cell.length_b   1.000
_cell.length_c   1.000
_cell.angle_alpha   90.00
_cell.angle_beta   90.00
_cell.angle_gamma   90.00
#
_symmetry.space_group_name_H-M   'P 1'
#
loop_
_entity.id
_entity.type
_entity.pdbx_description
1 polymer ?
#
loop_
_entity_poly.entity_id
_entity_poly.type
_entity_poly.pdbx_seq_one_letter_code
_entity_poly.pdbx_strand_id
1 'polypeptide(L)'
;MAQFSGLPKRRVAQILLGNAVRKFLNMGGRLQYDPRMEAKTKRTLWYVIGVTGDGKTELPVYTVAGQPKCFRTADAMIRYHCEMCPDDRELTIRLPKMA
;
A
#
# COMPACT_ATOMS: atom_id res chain seq x y z
N MET A 1 37.86 -24.63 9.79
CA MET A 1 36.42 -24.75 9.48
C MET A 1 35.77 -23.39 9.74
N ALA A 2 35.40 -22.65 8.70
CA ALA A 2 34.91 -21.28 8.84
C ALA A 2 33.41 -21.27 9.13
N GLN A 3 33.04 -20.65 10.26
CA GLN A 3 31.67 -20.31 10.65
C GLN A 3 31.11 -19.30 9.65
N PHE A 4 30.06 -19.67 8.90
CA PHE A 4 29.23 -18.69 8.21
C PHE A 4 28.28 -18.06 9.23
N SER A 5 28.67 -16.86 9.64
CA SER A 5 27.92 -15.93 10.46
C SER A 5 26.50 -15.74 9.93
N GLY A 6 25.53 -15.76 10.85
CA GLY A 6 24.13 -15.50 10.56
C GLY A 6 23.96 -14.12 9.95
N LEU A 7 23.72 -14.08 8.64
CA LEU A 7 23.13 -12.92 8.00
C LEU A 7 21.76 -12.68 8.64
N PRO A 8 21.44 -11.46 9.11
CA PRO A 8 20.11 -11.17 9.62
C PRO A 8 19.12 -11.49 8.49
N LYS A 9 18.17 -12.40 8.77
CA LYS A 9 17.01 -12.65 7.91
C LYS A 9 16.33 -11.31 7.68
N ARG A 10 16.65 -10.65 6.56
CA ARG A 10 15.92 -9.49 6.06
C ARG A 10 14.47 -9.96 6.01
N ARG A 11 13.62 -9.48 6.91
CA ARG A 11 12.18 -9.79 6.83
C ARG A 11 11.77 -9.30 5.45
N VAL A 12 11.47 -10.22 4.54
CA VAL A 12 10.85 -9.87 3.27
C VAL A 12 9.60 -9.12 3.69
N ALA A 13 9.58 -7.81 3.45
CA ALA A 13 8.39 -7.02 3.74
C ALA A 13 7.26 -7.69 2.97
N GLN A 14 6.25 -8.19 3.69
CA GLN A 14 5.11 -8.80 3.03
C GLN A 14 4.50 -7.73 2.12
N ILE A 15 4.28 -8.09 0.85
CA ILE A 15 3.67 -7.20 -0.14
C ILE A 15 2.28 -7.72 -0.47
N LEU A 16 1.37 -6.81 -0.81
CA LEU A 16 0.05 -7.17 -1.32
C LEU A 16 0.03 -7.01 -2.83
N LEU A 17 -0.14 -8.09 -3.57
CA LEU A 17 -0.31 -8.01 -5.03
C LEU A 17 -1.68 -7.46 -5.38
N GLY A 18 -1.77 -6.68 -6.45
CA GLY A 18 -2.99 -5.97 -6.85
C GLY A 18 -4.18 -6.91 -7.10
N ASN A 19 -3.93 -8.11 -7.62
CA ASN A 19 -4.96 -9.14 -7.80
C ASN A 19 -5.42 -9.79 -6.48
N ALA A 20 -4.62 -9.71 -5.42
CA ALA A 20 -4.95 -10.24 -4.09
C ALA A 20 -5.69 -9.21 -3.20
N VAL A 21 -5.80 -7.95 -3.63
CA VAL A 21 -6.44 -6.87 -2.87
C VAL A 21 -7.87 -7.22 -2.48
N ARG A 22 -8.68 -7.75 -3.40
CA ARG A 22 -10.08 -8.08 -3.12
C ARG A 22 -10.20 -9.16 -2.04
N LYS A 23 -9.37 -10.20 -2.10
CA LYS A 23 -9.31 -11.24 -1.07
C LYS A 23 -8.85 -10.68 0.28
N PHE A 24 -7.88 -9.79 0.26
CA PHE A 24 -7.39 -9.10 1.47
C PHE A 24 -8.48 -8.29 2.16
N LEU A 25 -9.28 -7.54 1.41
CA LEU A 25 -10.40 -6.76 1.94
C LEU A 25 -11.49 -7.67 2.51
N ASN A 26 -11.82 -8.77 1.83
CA ASN A 26 -12.78 -9.76 2.33
C ASN A 26 -12.34 -10.42 3.66
N MET A 27 -11.04 -10.43 3.97
CA MET A 27 -10.52 -10.92 5.26
C MET A 27 -10.53 -9.85 6.36
N GLY A 28 -11.21 -8.73 6.14
CA GLY A 28 -11.29 -7.59 7.07
C GLY A 28 -10.14 -6.60 6.94
N GLY A 29 -9.27 -6.74 5.93
CA GLY A 29 -8.29 -5.73 5.60
C GLY A 29 -8.93 -4.43 5.11
N ARG A 30 -8.16 -3.35 5.10
CA ARG A 30 -8.60 -2.02 4.64
C ARG A 30 -7.55 -1.40 3.73
N LEU A 31 -7.97 -0.46 2.88
CA LEU A 31 -7.05 0.34 2.08
C LEU A 31 -6.79 1.69 2.74
N GLN A 32 -5.53 2.12 2.69
CA GLN A 32 -5.09 3.46 3.00
C GLN A 32 -4.21 4.00 1.88
N TYR A 33 -4.10 5.32 1.82
CA TYR A 33 -3.32 6.00 0.79
C TYR A 33 -2.26 6.89 1.42
N ASP A 34 -1.02 6.70 0.99
CA ASP A 34 0.15 7.45 1.45
C ASP A 34 0.57 8.48 0.38
N PRO A 35 0.32 9.78 0.59
CA PRO A 35 0.71 10.82 -0.35
C PRO A 35 2.22 11.06 -0.26
N ARG A 36 2.94 10.83 -1.36
CA ARG A 36 4.38 11.10 -1.46
C ARG A 36 4.64 12.08 -2.59
N MET A 37 5.37 13.14 -2.28
CA MET A 37 5.80 14.11 -3.30
C MET A 37 6.93 13.52 -4.13
N GLU A 38 6.74 13.46 -5.45
CA GLU A 38 7.78 13.03 -6.37
C GLU A 38 8.88 14.10 -6.48
N ALA A 39 10.14 13.72 -6.25
CA ALA A 39 11.24 14.67 -6.17
C ALA A 39 11.45 15.49 -7.46
N LYS A 40 11.20 14.88 -8.63
CA LYS A 40 11.44 15.48 -9.95
C LYS A 40 10.32 16.40 -10.39
N THR A 41 9.07 15.93 -10.34
CA THR A 41 7.93 16.70 -10.86
C THR A 41 7.23 17.53 -9.79
N LYS A 42 7.58 17.35 -8.51
CA LYS A 42 6.88 17.94 -7.35
C LYS A 42 5.39 17.58 -7.28
N ARG A 43 4.96 16.56 -8.03
CA ARG A 43 3.57 16.07 -8.00
C ARG A 43 3.40 15.08 -6.85
N THR A 44 2.22 15.10 -6.25
CA THR A 44 1.82 14.11 -5.25
C THR A 44 1.44 12.82 -5.96
N LEU A 45 2.03 11.71 -5.53
CA LEU A 45 1.63 10.36 -5.88
C LEU A 45 1.00 9.70 -4.65
N TRP A 46 -0.17 9.09 -4.82
CA TRP A 46 -0.87 8.40 -3.74
C TRP A 46 -0.55 6.91 -3.80
N TYR A 47 0.32 6.44 -2.92
CA TYR A 47 0.70 5.03 -2.83
C TYR A 47 -0.34 4.26 -2.05
N VAL A 48 -0.72 3.08 -2.55
CA VAL A 48 -1.74 2.24 -1.92
C VAL A 48 -1.09 1.34 -0.88
N ILE A 49 -1.65 1.34 0.32
CA ILE A 49 -1.24 0.53 1.47
C ILE A 49 -2.44 -0.31 1.91
N GLY A 50 -2.24 -1.62 2.06
CA GLY A 50 -3.20 -2.50 2.72
C GLY A 50 -2.91 -2.51 4.22
N VAL A 51 -3.94 -2.31 5.05
CA VAL A 51 -3.86 -2.43 6.50
C VAL A 51 -4.64 -3.67 6.92
N THR A 52 -4.02 -4.59 7.65
CA THR A 52 -4.67 -5.82 8.11
C THR A 52 -5.83 -5.51 9.06
N GLY A 53 -6.77 -6.44 9.21
CA GLY A 53 -7.96 -6.22 10.05
C GLY A 53 -7.67 -5.98 11.53
N ASP A 54 -6.50 -6.40 12.03
CA ASP A 54 -6.00 -6.08 13.37
C ASP A 54 -5.38 -4.67 13.48
N GLY A 55 -5.25 -3.95 12.36
CA GLY A 55 -4.67 -2.61 12.27
C GLY A 55 -3.16 -2.53 12.46
N LYS A 56 -2.47 -3.66 12.68
CA LYS A 56 -1.05 -3.68 13.10
C LYS A 56 -0.07 -3.82 11.95
N THR A 57 -0.50 -4.43 10.84
CA THR A 57 0.39 -4.73 9.72
C THR A 57 -0.01 -3.91 8.50
N GLU A 58 0.99 -3.24 7.95
CA GLU A 58 0.87 -2.43 6.74
C GLU A 58 1.62 -3.13 5.61
N LEU A 59 0.93 -3.33 4.50
CA LEU A 59 1.43 -4.03 3.34
C LEU A 59 1.41 -3.08 2.15
N PRO A 60 2.57 -2.69 1.58
CA PRO A 60 2.57 -1.90 0.36
C PRO A 60 1.94 -2.73 -0.76
N VAL A 61 1.05 -2.09 -1.52
CA VAL A 61 0.38 -2.75 -2.65
C VAL A 61 1.23 -2.61 -3.90
N TYR A 62 1.44 -3.73 -4.60
CA TYR A 62 2.18 -3.79 -5.85
C TYR A 62 1.28 -4.24 -6.98
N THR A 63 1.47 -3.67 -8.16
CA THR A 63 0.90 -4.18 -9.40
C THR A 63 1.46 -5.58 -9.71
N VAL A 64 0.76 -6.33 -10.57
CA VAL A 64 1.25 -7.64 -11.05
C VAL A 64 2.61 -7.56 -11.76
N ALA A 65 2.97 -6.38 -12.29
CA ALA A 65 4.26 -6.10 -12.90
C ALA A 65 5.37 -5.78 -11.87
N GLY A 66 5.10 -5.92 -10.57
CA GLY A 66 6.08 -5.66 -9.51
C GLY A 66 6.38 -4.18 -9.26
N GLN A 67 5.57 -3.27 -9.79
CA GLN A 67 5.67 -1.83 -9.48
C GLN A 67 4.75 -1.46 -8.32
N PRO A 68 5.16 -0.55 -7.41
CA PRO A 68 4.26 -0.03 -6.38
C PRO A 68 2.98 0.53 -7.01
N LYS A 69 1.83 0.11 -6.50
CA LYS A 69 0.53 0.65 -6.92
C LYS A 69 0.43 2.06 -6.36
N CYS A 70 0.42 3.04 -7.25
CA CYS A 70 0.18 4.44 -6.90
C CYS A 70 -0.72 5.10 -7.95
N PHE A 71 -1.34 6.20 -7.55
CA PHE A 71 -2.15 7.04 -8.42
C PHE A 71 -1.51 8.41 -8.59
N ARG A 72 -1.69 9.00 -9.78
CA ARG A 72 -1.19 10.35 -10.11
C ARG A 72 -2.25 11.43 -9.98
N THR A 73 -3.52 11.04 -9.79
CA THR A 73 -4.65 11.95 -9.58
C THR A 73 -5.52 11.41 -8.45
N ALA A 74 -6.16 12.33 -7.71
CA ALA A 74 -7.11 11.96 -6.66
C ALA A 74 -8.32 11.21 -7.25
N ASP A 75 -8.81 11.59 -8.43
CA ASP A 75 -9.95 10.92 -9.08
C ASP A 75 -9.67 9.45 -9.37
N ALA A 76 -8.47 9.12 -9.88
CA ALA A 76 -8.10 7.74 -10.16
C ALA A 76 -7.99 6.91 -8.86
N MET A 77 -7.52 7.54 -7.78
CA MET A 77 -7.47 6.92 -6.46
C MET A 77 -8.88 6.66 -5.90
N ILE A 78 -9.77 7.66 -5.96
CA ILE A 78 -11.16 7.57 -5.50
C ILE A 78 -11.90 6.49 -6.27
N ARG A 79 -11.81 6.49 -7.61
CA ARG A 79 -12.45 5.48 -8.46
C ARG A 79 -11.99 4.08 -8.09
N TYR A 80 -10.69 3.87 -7.94
CA TYR A 80 -10.15 2.58 -7.51
C TYR A 80 -10.65 2.17 -6.12
N HIS A 81 -10.76 3.13 -5.19
CA HIS A 81 -11.31 2.86 -3.87
C HIS A 81 -12.75 2.37 -3.95
N CYS A 82 -13.63 3.07 -4.67
CA CYS A 82 -15.02 2.67 -4.85
C CYS A 82 -15.17 1.31 -5.55
N GLU A 83 -14.28 0.97 -6.49
CA GLU A 83 -14.29 -0.33 -7.16
C GLU A 83 -13.88 -1.50 -6.24
N MET A 84 -12.96 -1.25 -5.30
CA MET A 84 -12.42 -2.26 -4.39
C MET A 84 -13.21 -2.38 -3.08
N CYS A 85 -13.71 -1.25 -2.59
CA CYS A 85 -14.45 -1.09 -1.35
C CYS A 85 -15.81 -0.42 -1.65
N PRO A 86 -16.76 -1.11 -2.30
CA PRO A 86 -18.04 -0.50 -2.71
C PRO A 86 -18.91 -0.07 -1.52
N ASP A 87 -18.72 -0.69 -0.36
CA ASP A 87 -19.47 -0.41 0.86
C ASP A 87 -18.83 0.70 1.73
N ASP A 88 -17.59 1.08 1.42
CA ASP A 88 -16.89 2.15 2.15
C ASP A 88 -17.47 3.51 1.71
N ARG A 89 -17.83 4.34 2.69
CA ARG A 89 -18.30 5.72 2.46
C ARG A 89 -17.20 6.76 2.53
N GLU A 90 -16.01 6.33 2.97
CA GLU A 90 -14.89 7.19 3.28
C GLU A 90 -13.60 6.48 2.86
N LEU A 91 -12.63 7.24 2.35
CA LEU A 91 -11.29 6.73 2.08
C LEU A 91 -10.29 7.43 2.99
N THR A 92 -9.36 6.68 3.57
CA THR A 92 -8.35 7.24 4.49
C THR A 92 -7.07 7.62 3.75
N ILE A 93 -6.73 8.90 3.77
CA ILE A 93 -5.43 9.42 3.34
C ILE A 93 -4.56 9.65 4.57
N ARG A 94 -3.32 9.16 4.55
CA ARG A 94 -2.34 9.47 5.59
C ARG A 94 -1.89 10.91 5.44
N LEU A 95 -1.93 11.66 6.52
CA LEU A 95 -1.29 12.97 6.53
C LEU A 95 0.22 12.75 6.38
N PRO A 96 0.89 13.51 5.48
CA PRO A 96 2.33 13.49 5.43
C PRO A 96 2.85 13.87 6.81
N LYS A 97 3.82 13.12 7.34
CA LYS A 97 4.54 13.54 8.54
C LYS A 97 5.24 14.85 8.20
N MET A 98 4.72 15.96 8.69
CA MET A 98 5.44 17.23 8.68
C MET A 98 6.67 17.02 9.56
N ALA A 99 7.84 16.97 8.91
CA ALA A 99 9.14 16.93 9.57
C ALA A 99 9.53 18.34 10.02
#